data_AF-A0A7R7GBU6-F1
#
_entry.id   AF-A0A7R7GBU6-F1
#
_cell.length_a   1.000
_cell.length_b   1.000
_cell.length_c   1.000
_cell.angle_alpha   90.00
_cell.angle_beta   90.00
_cell.angle_gamma   90.00
#
_symmetry.space_group_name_H-M   'P 1'
#
loop_
_entity.id
_entity.type
_entity.pdbx_description
1 polymer ?
#
loop_
_entity_poly.entity_id
_entity_poly.type
_entity_poly.pdbx_seq_one_letter_code
_entity_poly.pdbx_strand_id
1 'polypeptide(L)'
;MKTLVKSIATVAIATMFTGAAMASTQIEAADDSVTSNLCVAAATGNKWKLHKELKLSAVDKQYVASEMTCNGMSVAEFVDQYGANSEAIKKYLNIESQAIANVSYSK
;
A
#
# COMPACT_ATOMS: atom_id res chain seq x y z
N MET A 1 -25.00 20.06 -66.96
CA MET A 1 -25.72 20.19 -65.67
C MET A 1 -24.83 19.59 -64.59
N LYS A 2 -24.46 20.37 -63.57
CA LYS A 2 -23.57 19.95 -62.48
C LYS A 2 -24.43 19.33 -61.38
N THR A 3 -24.28 18.03 -61.13
CA THR A 3 -24.96 17.36 -60.02
C THR A 3 -24.18 17.62 -58.73
N LEU A 4 -24.76 18.47 -57.87
CA LEU A 4 -24.31 18.76 -56.52
C LEU A 4 -24.61 17.54 -55.64
N VAL A 5 -23.59 16.72 -55.37
CA VAL A 5 -23.71 15.62 -54.40
C VAL A 5 -23.52 16.20 -53.01
N LYS A 6 -24.60 16.17 -52.24
CA LYS A 6 -24.72 16.67 -50.88
C LYS A 6 -23.81 15.90 -49.91
N SER A 7 -23.20 16.66 -49.01
CA SER A 7 -22.35 16.26 -47.89
C SER A 7 -22.91 15.08 -47.09
N ILE A 8 -22.05 14.11 -46.76
CA ILE A 8 -22.27 13.21 -45.63
C ILE A 8 -21.04 13.32 -44.73
N ALA A 9 -21.23 14.03 -43.62
CA ALA A 9 -20.31 14.07 -42.52
C ALA A 9 -20.44 12.77 -41.71
N THR A 10 -19.35 12.04 -41.54
CA THR A 10 -19.25 10.97 -40.53
C THR A 10 -17.92 11.13 -39.80
N VAL A 11 -17.96 11.89 -38.71
CA VAL A 11 -16.89 11.96 -37.71
C VAL A 11 -17.06 10.73 -36.82
N ALA A 12 -16.23 9.70 -37.00
CA ALA A 12 -16.15 8.57 -36.09
C ALA A 12 -14.89 8.72 -35.22
N ILE A 13 -15.00 9.54 -34.17
CA ILE A 13 -14.00 9.58 -33.09
C ILE A 13 -14.47 8.61 -32.02
N ALA A 14 -13.99 7.37 -32.07
CA ALA A 14 -14.19 6.38 -31.02
C ALA A 14 -12.91 6.23 -30.21
N THR A 15 -12.59 7.22 -29.37
CA THR A 15 -11.61 7.06 -28.31
C THR A 15 -12.27 6.30 -27.16
N MET A 16 -12.07 4.98 -27.13
CA MET A 16 -12.38 4.17 -25.94
C MET A 16 -11.29 4.43 -24.89
N PHE A 17 -11.50 5.43 -24.05
CA PHE A 17 -10.73 5.57 -22.82
C PHE A 17 -11.27 4.57 -21.80
N THR A 18 -10.73 3.35 -21.78
CA THR A 18 -10.87 2.49 -20.61
C THR A 18 -9.98 3.07 -19.51
N GLY A 19 -10.52 4.03 -18.77
CA GLY A 19 -9.91 4.51 -17.54
C GLY A 19 -9.88 3.35 -16.54
N ALA A 20 -8.70 2.77 -16.31
CA ALA A 20 -8.50 1.92 -15.15
C ALA A 20 -8.72 2.79 -13.92
N ALA A 21 -9.85 2.60 -13.23
CA ALA A 21 -10.04 3.19 -11.91
C ALA A 21 -8.98 2.56 -11.00
N MET A 22 -7.91 3.29 -10.73
CA MET A 22 -6.93 2.93 -9.71
C MET A 22 -7.64 3.07 -8.37
N ALA A 23 -8.35 2.01 -7.94
CA ALA A 23 -8.93 1.94 -6.62
C ALA A 23 -7.78 1.83 -5.63
N SER A 24 -7.36 2.97 -5.06
CA SER A 24 -6.47 2.98 -3.92
C SER A 24 -7.20 2.29 -2.77
N THR A 25 -6.72 1.11 -2.37
CA THR A 25 -7.24 0.41 -1.20
C THR A 25 -7.04 1.29 0.03
N GLN A 26 -8.13 1.87 0.52
CA GLN A 26 -8.14 2.67 1.73
C GLN A 26 -8.14 1.74 2.95
N ILE A 27 -7.03 1.72 3.68
CA ILE A 27 -6.89 0.98 4.93
C ILE A 27 -7.33 1.92 6.05
N GLU A 28 -8.42 1.58 6.73
CA GLU A 28 -8.98 2.35 7.83
C GLU A 28 -8.86 1.56 9.15
N ALA A 29 -8.84 2.28 10.26
CA ALA A 29 -8.79 1.66 11.58
C ALA A 29 -10.14 0.98 11.87
N ALA A 30 -10.11 -0.25 12.37
CA ALA A 30 -11.33 -0.96 12.77
C ALA A 30 -11.93 -0.41 14.07
N ASP A 31 -11.09 0.20 14.91
CA ASP A 31 -11.45 0.80 16.19
C ASP A 31 -10.48 1.94 16.55
N ASP A 32 -10.76 2.64 17.65
CA ASP A 32 -9.95 3.76 18.14
C ASP A 32 -8.70 3.33 18.92
N SER A 33 -8.30 2.05 18.82
CA SER A 33 -7.11 1.58 19.55
C SER A 33 -5.82 2.13 18.95
N VAL A 34 -4.81 2.26 19.82
CA VAL A 34 -3.44 2.63 19.41
C VAL A 34 -2.89 1.66 18.36
N THR A 35 -3.15 0.36 18.53
CA THR A 35 -2.70 -0.69 17.61
C THR A 35 -3.31 -0.53 16.23
N SER A 36 -4.62 -0.31 16.13
CA SER A 36 -5.30 -0.07 14.85
C SER A 36 -4.71 1.13 14.11
N ASN A 37 -4.49 2.24 14.82
CA ASN A 37 -3.89 3.45 14.26
C ASN A 37 -2.45 3.24 13.79
N LEU A 38 -1.65 2.49 14.55
CA LEU A 38 -0.28 2.13 14.16
C LEU A 38 -0.25 1.21 12.93
N CYS A 39 -1.16 0.24 12.84
CA CYS A 39 -1.29 -0.65 11.67
C CYS A 39 -1.65 0.14 10.41
N VAL A 40 -2.63 1.04 10.50
CA VAL A 40 -2.99 1.95 9.40
C VAL A 40 -1.80 2.83 9.02
N ALA A 41 -1.14 3.45 10.01
CA ALA A 41 0.02 4.31 9.77
C ALA A 41 1.16 3.55 9.09
N ALA A 42 1.42 2.31 9.49
CA ALA A 42 2.39 1.43 8.85
C ALA A 42 2.00 1.09 7.40
N ALA A 43 0.74 0.73 7.15
CA ALA A 43 0.25 0.44 5.80
C ALA A 43 0.25 1.65 4.86
N THR A 44 0.21 2.88 5.38
CA THR A 44 0.31 4.07 4.50
C THR A 44 1.65 4.18 3.76
N GLY A 45 2.68 3.45 4.18
CA GLY A 45 4.02 3.55 3.59
C GLY A 45 4.78 4.84 3.92
N ASN A 46 4.16 5.73 4.72
CA ASN A 46 4.76 6.99 5.08
C ASN A 46 5.48 6.89 6.44
N LYS A 47 6.81 6.78 6.38
CA LYS A 47 7.69 6.75 7.56
C LYS A 47 7.42 7.88 8.55
N TRP A 48 7.14 9.10 8.07
CA TRP A 48 6.89 10.24 8.96
C TRP A 48 5.57 10.10 9.71
N LYS A 49 4.53 9.59 9.04
CA LYS A 49 3.24 9.30 9.67
C LYS A 49 3.40 8.23 10.74
N LEU A 50 4.08 7.13 10.43
CA LEU A 50 4.37 6.07 11.41
C LEU A 50 5.23 6.57 12.57
N HIS A 51 6.28 7.36 12.32
CA HIS A 51 7.10 7.95 13.39
C HIS A 51 6.29 8.85 14.33
N LYS A 52 5.38 9.65 13.77
CA LYS A 52 4.49 10.51 14.55
C LYS A 52 3.56 9.68 15.45
N GLU A 53 2.92 8.65 14.90
CA GLU A 53 2.02 7.78 15.69
C GLU A 53 2.76 7.02 16.79
N LEU A 54 3.97 6.51 16.52
CA LEU A 54 4.82 5.90 17.55
C LEU A 54 5.12 6.87 18.70
N LYS A 55 5.42 8.13 18.40
CA LYS A 55 5.67 9.15 19.42
C LYS A 55 4.41 9.52 20.21
N LEU A 56 3.28 9.69 19.54
CA LEU A 56 2.02 10.05 20.19
C LEU A 56 1.52 8.94 21.12
N SER A 57 1.73 7.69 20.71
CA SER A 57 1.31 6.52 21.48
C SER A 57 2.30 6.08 22.55
N ALA A 58 3.52 6.66 22.58
CA ALA A 58 4.63 6.22 23.42
C ALA A 58 4.97 4.72 23.26
N VAL A 59 4.66 4.13 22.10
CA VAL A 59 4.97 2.73 21.78
C VAL A 59 6.38 2.63 21.22
N ASP A 60 7.14 1.66 21.72
CA ASP A 60 8.50 1.42 21.26
C ASP A 60 8.54 0.80 19.86
N LYS A 61 9.54 1.22 19.07
CA LYS A 61 9.70 0.75 17.69
C LYS A 61 9.99 -0.76 17.63
N GLN A 62 10.74 -1.32 18.60
CA GLN A 62 11.04 -2.75 18.68
C GLN A 62 9.79 -3.56 19.00
N TYR A 63 8.93 -3.06 19.90
CA TYR A 63 7.65 -3.71 20.17
C TYR A 63 6.80 -3.82 18.89
N VAL A 64 6.72 -2.75 18.10
CA VAL A 64 6.03 -2.77 16.80
C VAL A 64 6.68 -3.74 15.81
N ALA A 65 8.01 -3.87 15.84
CA ALA A 65 8.73 -4.76 14.93
C ALA A 65 8.59 -6.24 15.28
N SER A 66 8.52 -6.60 16.56
CA SER A 66 8.67 -7.98 17.04
C SER A 66 7.43 -8.60 17.66
N GLU A 67 6.56 -7.79 18.29
CA GLU A 67 5.48 -8.30 19.14
C GLU A 67 4.09 -7.87 18.66
N MET A 68 3.96 -6.68 18.07
CA MET A 68 2.68 -6.15 17.65
C MET A 68 2.13 -6.89 16.43
N THR A 69 0.83 -7.20 16.46
CA THR A 69 0.14 -7.81 15.32
C THR A 69 -0.92 -6.87 14.74
N CYS A 70 -1.05 -6.90 13.42
CA CYS A 70 -2.11 -6.25 12.65
C CYS A 70 -3.00 -7.33 12.04
N ASN A 71 -4.26 -7.42 12.50
CA ASN A 71 -5.21 -8.45 12.07
C ASN A 71 -4.65 -9.88 12.18
N GLY A 72 -3.94 -10.16 13.27
CA GLY A 72 -3.32 -11.47 13.52
C GLY A 72 -2.04 -11.76 12.75
N MET A 73 -1.54 -10.83 11.93
CA MET A 73 -0.27 -10.94 11.22
C MET A 73 0.79 -10.05 11.86
N SER A 74 2.07 -10.37 11.71
CA SER A 74 3.12 -9.43 12.09
C SER A 74 3.00 -8.13 11.29
N VAL A 75 3.52 -7.03 11.82
CA VAL A 75 3.54 -5.75 11.09
C VAL A 75 4.25 -5.88 9.74
N ALA A 76 5.32 -6.69 9.68
CA ALA A 76 6.08 -6.96 8.46
C ALA A 76 5.20 -7.58 7.37
N GLU A 77 4.49 -8.67 7.69
CA GLU A 77 3.59 -9.37 6.77
C GLU A 77 2.42 -8.47 6.36
N PHE A 78 1.86 -7.73 7.32
CA PHE A 78 0.74 -6.83 7.07
C PHE A 78 1.11 -5.72 6.08
N VAL A 79 2.28 -5.08 6.24
CA VAL A 79 2.71 -4.03 5.31
C VAL A 79 3.15 -4.58 3.96
N ASP A 80 3.64 -5.82 3.89
CA ASP A 80 3.93 -6.48 2.61
C ASP A 80 2.65 -6.83 1.85
N GLN A 81 1.57 -7.17 2.55
CA GLN A 81 0.30 -7.56 1.92
C GLN A 81 -0.59 -6.37 1.57
N TYR A 82 -0.67 -5.36 2.44
CA TYR A 82 -1.63 -4.25 2.32
C TYR A 82 -0.98 -2.86 2.26
N GLY A 83 0.32 -2.77 2.53
CA GLY A 83 1.01 -1.50 2.66
C GLY A 83 1.57 -0.95 1.35
N ALA A 84 1.65 0.37 1.26
CA ALA A 84 2.50 1.02 0.28
C ALA A 84 3.96 1.05 0.80
N ASN A 85 4.96 1.00 -0.10
CA ASN A 85 6.38 1.16 0.27
C ASN A 85 6.82 0.27 1.47
N SER A 86 6.42 -1.01 1.47
CA SER A 86 6.65 -1.93 2.60
C SER A 86 8.11 -2.00 3.02
N GLU A 87 9.05 -2.01 2.07
CA GLU A 87 10.50 -1.99 2.33
C GLU A 87 10.94 -0.79 3.16
N ALA A 88 10.42 0.41 2.87
CA ALA A 88 10.77 1.62 3.60
C ALA A 88 10.26 1.57 5.04
N ILE A 89 9.08 0.99 5.26
CA ILE A 89 8.50 0.80 6.59
C ILE A 89 9.25 -0.27 7.37
N LYS A 90 9.52 -1.44 6.77
CA LYS A 90 10.31 -2.51 7.40
C LYS A 90 11.70 -2.02 7.78
N LYS A 91 12.40 -1.34 6.87
CA LYS A 91 13.69 -0.69 7.16
C LYS A 91 13.57 0.35 8.26
N TYR A 92 12.53 1.18 8.25
CA TYR A 92 12.32 2.16 9.30
C TYR A 92 12.10 1.50 10.66
N LEU A 93 11.37 0.39 10.73
CA LEU A 93 11.14 -0.38 11.94
C LEU A 93 12.35 -1.25 12.34
N ASN A 94 13.40 -1.29 11.52
CA ASN A 94 14.52 -2.21 11.69
C ASN A 94 14.08 -3.69 11.71
N ILE A 95 13.02 -3.98 10.97
CA ILE A 95 12.63 -5.35 10.64
C ILE A 95 13.62 -5.77 9.56
N GLU A 96 14.56 -6.64 9.92
CA GLU A 96 15.43 -7.27 8.94
C GLU A 96 14.52 -8.01 7.96
N SER A 97 14.58 -7.60 6.69
CA SER A 97 14.02 -8.43 5.63
C SER A 97 14.85 -9.71 5.70
N GLN A 98 14.29 -10.76 6.32
CA GLN A 98 14.74 -12.12 6.13
C GLN A 98 14.50 -12.38 4.64
N ALA A 99 15.42 -11.88 3.80
CA ALA A 99 15.67 -12.47 2.51
C ALA A 99 16.01 -13.90 2.89
N ILE A 100 15.00 -14.76 2.76
CA ILE A 100 15.14 -16.16 3.08
C ILE A 100 16.30 -16.59 2.22
N ALA A 101 17.46 -16.81 2.85
CA ALA A 101 18.58 -17.50 2.24
C ALA A 101 18.15 -18.97 2.10
N ASN A 102 17.11 -19.21 1.31
CA ASN A 102 16.79 -20.48 0.70
C ASN A 102 17.71 -20.65 -0.51
N VAL A 103 19.01 -20.42 -0.34
CA VAL A 103 20.02 -20.97 -1.24
C VAL A 103 20.67 -22.11 -0.47
N SER A 104 20.09 -23.29 -0.69
CA SER A 104 20.81 -24.56 -0.73
C SER A 104 21.48 -25.02 0.57
N TYR A 105 20.68 -25.48 1.53
CA TYR A 105 21.01 -26.75 2.17
C TYR A 105 20.48 -27.87 1.28
N SER A 106 21.28 -28.28 0.30
CA SER A 106 21.03 -29.47 -0.49
C SER A 106 22.34 -30.26 -0.62
N LYS A 107 22.34 -31.38 0.11
CA LYS A 107 23.31 -32.50 0.20
C LYS A 107 24.64 -32.27 0.91
#